data_AF-A0A645DVP9-F1
#
_entry.id   AF-A0A645DVP9-F1
#
_cell.length_a   1.000
_cell.length_b   1.000
_cell.length_c   1.000
_cell.angle_alpha   90.00
_cell.angle_beta   90.00
_cell.angle_gamma   90.00
#
_symmetry.space_group_name_H-M   'P 1'
#
loop_
_entity.id
_entity.type
_entity.pdbx_description
1 polymer ?
#
loop_
_entity_poly.entity_id
_entity_poly.type
_entity_poly.pdbx_seq_one_letter_code
_entity_poly.pdbx_strand_id
1 'polypeptide(L)'
;METKINKLEEIDKTTNPFKVPENYFAQLNEEIMNRLPEKEIVTPQPVSMWDKMKPWVYLAAMFIGLYFTVNYLKKSPGSGNPTENQMISQQMLSSSSVSTENYWSTVQITEEEFYQYLEEQLIDDSYFDMYHQYYLN
;
A
#
# COMPACT_ATOMS: atom_id res chain seq x y z
N MET A 1 -25.70 -24.37 29.89
CA MET A 1 -25.64 -23.82 31.27
C MET A 1 -26.13 -22.39 31.18
N GLU A 2 -27.31 -22.09 31.71
CA GLU A 2 -27.89 -20.75 31.62
C GLU A 2 -27.38 -19.90 32.79
N THR A 3 -26.61 -18.86 32.50
CA THR A 3 -26.03 -17.98 33.52
C THR A 3 -27.06 -16.94 33.97
N LYS A 4 -27.78 -17.24 35.05
CA LYS A 4 -28.74 -16.34 35.70
C LYS A 4 -28.03 -15.29 36.58
N ILE A 5 -27.27 -14.38 35.97
CA ILE A 5 -26.66 -13.24 36.66
C ILE A 5 -27.42 -11.95 36.34
N ASN A 6 -28.70 -11.89 36.72
CA ASN A 6 -29.44 -10.63 36.77
C ASN A 6 -29.51 -10.16 38.22
N LYS A 7 -28.40 -9.56 38.70
CA LYS A 7 -28.30 -8.98 40.05
C LYS A 7 -28.74 -7.50 40.11
N LEU A 8 -29.35 -7.02 39.03
CA LEU A 8 -29.79 -5.63 38.84
C LEU A 8 -31.12 -5.31 39.55
N GLU A 9 -31.85 -6.33 40.02
CA GLU A 9 -33.11 -6.14 40.77
C GLU A 9 -32.88 -5.92 42.28
N GLU A 10 -31.72 -6.31 42.79
CA GLU A 10 -31.31 -6.18 44.20
C GLU A 10 -30.64 -4.83 44.49
N ILE A 11 -30.22 -4.09 43.45
CA ILE A 11 -29.70 -2.74 43.59
C ILE A 11 -30.85 -1.76 43.81
N ASP A 12 -30.81 -1.07 44.96
CA ASP A 12 -31.75 -0.01 45.27
C ASP A 12 -31.65 1.11 44.21
N LYS A 13 -32.69 1.24 43.38
CA LYS A 13 -32.77 2.25 42.32
C LYS A 13 -32.73 3.69 42.85
N THR A 14 -33.01 3.88 44.14
CA THR A 14 -33.01 5.20 44.77
C THR A 14 -31.60 5.65 45.21
N THR A 15 -30.70 4.70 45.42
CA THR A 15 -29.33 4.95 45.86
C THR A 15 -28.36 4.58 44.73
N ASN A 16 -27.94 5.56 43.91
CA ASN A 16 -27.08 5.31 42.75
C ASN A 16 -25.77 4.57 43.15
N PRO A 17 -25.63 3.27 42.83
CA PRO A 17 -24.46 2.50 43.23
C PRO A 17 -23.26 2.74 42.30
N PHE A 18 -23.47 3.43 41.17
CA PHE A 18 -22.44 3.76 40.18
C PHE A 18 -21.99 5.22 40.33
N LYS A 19 -21.75 5.67 41.56
CA LYS A 19 -21.21 7.01 41.81
C LYS A 19 -19.68 6.95 41.88
N VAL A 20 -19.03 7.71 41.02
CA VAL A 20 -17.57 7.91 41.10
C VAL A 20 -17.20 8.72 42.35
N PRO A 21 -16.03 8.48 42.95
CA PRO A 21 -15.50 9.35 44.00
C PRO A 21 -15.40 10.79 43.53
N GLU A 22 -15.54 11.73 44.48
CA GLU A 22 -15.32 13.15 44.21
C GLU A 22 -13.89 13.36 43.66
N ASN A 23 -13.76 14.18 42.62
CA ASN A 23 -12.48 14.50 41.96
C ASN A 23 -11.79 13.35 41.18
N TYR A 24 -12.42 12.18 41.01
CA TYR A 24 -11.87 11.05 40.23
C TYR A 24 -11.43 11.46 38.81
N PHE A 25 -12.32 12.09 38.05
CA PHE A 25 -12.04 12.49 36.67
C PHE A 25 -11.03 13.64 36.55
N ALA A 26 -10.81 14.41 37.62
CA ALA A 26 -9.83 15.50 37.61
C ALA A 26 -8.40 14.97 37.60
N GLN A 27 -8.14 13.83 38.27
CA GLN A 27 -6.81 13.22 38.38
C GLN A 27 -6.59 12.07 37.38
N LEU A 28 -7.66 11.59 36.73
CA LEU A 28 -7.60 10.46 35.80
C LEU A 28 -6.57 10.66 34.68
N ASN A 29 -6.49 11.86 34.09
CA ASN A 29 -5.54 12.12 33.01
C ASN A 29 -4.08 12.00 33.49
N GLU A 30 -3.78 12.61 34.65
CA GLU A 30 -2.46 12.54 35.27
C GLU A 30 -2.10 11.10 35.63
N GLU A 31 -3.04 10.34 36.19
CA GLU A 31 -2.82 8.92 36.50
C GLU A 31 -2.57 8.10 35.24
N ILE A 32 -3.34 8.30 34.16
CA ILE A 32 -3.09 7.62 32.88
C ILE A 32 -1.69 7.92 32.37
N MET A 33 -1.29 9.20 32.32
CA MET A 33 0.03 9.62 31.83
C MET A 33 1.16 9.06 32.69
N ASN A 34 1.01 9.03 34.02
CA ASN A 34 1.98 8.47 34.96
C ASN A 34 2.13 6.94 34.84
N ARG A 35 1.13 6.25 34.26
CA ARG A 35 1.14 4.81 34.02
C ARG A 35 1.63 4.45 32.62
N LEU A 36 1.82 5.42 31.73
CA LEU A 36 2.39 5.16 30.42
C LEU A 36 3.86 4.74 30.60
N PRO A 37 4.31 3.68 29.90
CA PRO A 37 5.72 3.35 29.86
C PRO A 37 6.52 4.53 29.31
N GLU A 38 7.75 4.71 29.77
CA GLU A 38 8.65 5.69 29.17
C GLU A 38 8.73 5.40 27.67
N LYS A 39 8.36 6.39 26.86
CA LYS A 39 8.39 6.26 25.40
C LYS A 39 9.84 6.03 25.01
N GLU A 40 10.16 4.80 24.58
CA GLU A 40 11.47 4.49 24.02
C GLU A 40 11.72 5.40 22.82
N ILE A 41 12.57 6.40 23.04
CA ILE A 41 13.04 7.29 21.99
C ILE A 41 14.00 6.46 21.18
N VAL A 42 13.49 5.81 20.13
CA VAL A 42 14.35 5.13 19.15
C VAL A 42 15.17 6.21 18.48
N THR A 43 16.39 6.43 18.98
CA THR A 43 17.33 7.36 18.38
C THR A 43 17.57 6.87 16.95
N PRO A 44 17.24 7.65 15.91
CA PRO A 44 17.51 7.22 14.55
C PRO A 44 19.00 6.99 14.42
N GLN A 45 19.38 5.75 14.10
CA GLN A 45 20.78 5.40 13.83
C GLN A 45 21.29 6.34 12.73
N PRO A 46 22.40 7.09 12.96
CA PRO A 46 22.91 8.00 11.97
C PRO A 46 23.38 7.20 10.75
N VAL A 47 22.66 7.30 9.65
CA VAL A 47 23.09 6.69 8.38
C VAL A 47 24.40 7.34 7.94
N SER A 48 25.39 6.52 7.61
CA SER A 48 26.67 7.00 7.11
C SER A 48 26.48 7.59 5.71
N MET A 49 27.16 8.68 5.40
CA MET A 49 27.10 9.29 4.06
C MET A 49 27.51 8.30 2.96
N TRP A 50 28.39 7.34 3.31
CA TRP A 50 28.80 6.25 2.42
C TRP A 50 27.66 5.32 2.02
N ASP A 51 26.68 5.08 2.90
CA ASP A 51 25.54 4.22 2.59
C ASP A 51 24.65 4.83 1.50
N LYS A 52 24.57 6.17 1.47
CA LYS A 52 23.87 6.91 0.42
C LYS A 52 24.66 6.93 -0.90
N MET A 53 25.99 6.80 -0.84
CA MET A 53 26.86 6.81 -2.02
C MET A 53 26.98 5.45 -2.70
N LYS A 54 26.82 4.33 -1.98
CA LYS A 54 26.91 2.96 -2.55
C LYS A 54 26.08 2.77 -3.83
N PRO A 55 24.78 3.11 -3.88
CA PRO A 55 23.96 2.91 -5.08
C PRO A 55 24.48 3.70 -6.29
N TRP A 56 24.99 4.91 -6.07
CA TRP A 56 25.50 5.76 -7.15
C TRP A 56 26.84 5.27 -7.70
N VAL A 57 27.70 4.72 -6.83
CA VAL A 57 28.96 4.08 -7.22
C VAL A 57 28.69 2.83 -8.09
N TYR A 58 27.70 2.00 -7.74
CA TYR A 58 27.32 0.86 -8.58
C TYR A 58 26.84 1.28 -9.97
N LEU A 59 26.01 2.34 -10.04
CA LEU A 59 25.53 2.88 -11.32
C LEU A 59 26.70 3.39 -12.17
N ALA A 60 27.61 4.16 -11.56
CA ALA A 60 28.81 4.65 -12.23
C ALA A 60 29.68 3.49 -12.75
N ALA A 61 29.89 2.44 -11.96
CA ALA A 61 30.65 1.26 -12.38
C ALA A 61 30.03 0.56 -13.60
N MET A 62 28.69 0.48 -13.65
CA MET A 62 27.99 -0.10 -14.80
C MET A 62 28.19 0.72 -16.08
N PHE A 63 28.11 2.05 -15.98
CA PHE A 63 28.41 2.94 -17.10
C PHE A 63 29.87 2.88 -17.55
N ILE A 64 30.81 2.81 -16.60
CA ILE A 64 32.23 2.67 -16.90
C ILE A 64 32.49 1.34 -17.63
N GLY A 65 31.89 0.24 -17.15
CA GLY A 65 31.97 -1.07 -17.80
C GLY A 65 31.48 -1.03 -19.25
N LEU A 66 30.29 -0.46 -19.48
CA LEU A 66 29.73 -0.29 -20.83
C LEU A 66 30.56 0.64 -21.72
N TYR A 67 31.10 1.72 -21.15
CA TYR A 67 31.97 2.64 -21.87
C TYR A 67 33.23 1.94 -22.37
N PHE A 68 33.89 1.17 -21.50
CA PHE A 68 35.08 0.42 -21.87
C PHE A 68 34.77 -0.67 -22.90
N THR A 69 33.67 -1.42 -22.78
CA THR A 69 33.31 -2.46 -23.74
C THR A 69 32.99 -1.88 -25.12
N VAL A 70 32.25 -0.77 -25.19
CA VAL A 70 31.99 -0.06 -26.46
C VAL A 70 33.28 0.49 -27.06
N ASN A 71 34.13 1.12 -26.25
CA ASN A 71 35.40 1.68 -26.74
C ASN A 71 36.37 0.59 -27.23
N TYR A 72 36.42 -0.55 -26.54
CA TYR A 72 37.22 -1.71 -26.95
C TYR A 72 36.74 -2.28 -28.29
N LEU A 73 35.43 -2.41 -28.49
CA LEU A 73 34.85 -2.92 -29.74
C LEU A 73 35.04 -1.94 -30.91
N LYS A 74 34.89 -0.63 -30.66
CA LYS A 74 35.12 0.43 -31.67
C LYS A 74 36.58 0.53 -32.12
N LYS A 75 37.53 0.02 -31.34
CA LYS A 75 38.96 0.09 -31.67
C LYS A 75 39.42 -0.97 -32.68
N SER A 76 38.54 -1.91 -33.09
CA SER A 76 38.81 -2.82 -34.20
C SER A 76 38.45 -2.14 -35.54
N PRO A 77 39.42 -1.83 -36.43
CA PRO A 77 39.13 -1.22 -37.72
C PRO A 77 38.63 -2.28 -38.70
N GLY A 78 37.34 -2.60 -38.64
CA GLY A 78 36.74 -3.60 -39.51
C GLY A 78 35.22 -3.63 -39.42
N SER A 79 34.57 -2.81 -40.26
CA SER A 79 33.18 -2.93 -40.72
C SER A 79 32.03 -2.51 -39.78
N GLY A 80 31.28 -1.51 -40.24
CA GLY A 80 29.84 -1.37 -39.98
C GLY A 80 29.45 -0.19 -39.09
N ASN A 81 29.02 0.91 -39.72
CA ASN A 81 28.28 1.98 -39.04
C ASN A 81 26.97 1.41 -38.47
N PRO A 82 26.63 1.61 -37.18
CA PRO A 82 25.24 1.54 -36.76
C PRO A 82 24.66 2.94 -36.96
N THR A 83 24.21 3.22 -38.19
CA THR A 83 23.31 4.34 -38.44
C THR A 83 22.02 4.07 -37.67
N GLU A 84 21.76 4.93 -36.68
CA GLU A 84 20.44 5.52 -36.42
C GLU A 84 19.25 4.54 -36.34
N ASN A 85 18.98 4.08 -35.12
CA ASN A 85 17.62 3.82 -34.66
C ASN A 85 17.52 4.26 -33.20
N GLN A 86 17.30 5.56 -32.98
CA GLN A 86 16.78 6.05 -31.72
C GLN A 86 15.28 5.78 -31.68
N MET A 87 14.91 4.61 -31.18
CA MET A 87 13.71 4.46 -30.37
C MET A 87 14.13 3.72 -29.11
N ILE A 88 14.31 4.47 -28.02
CA ILE A 88 14.40 3.90 -26.68
C ILE A 88 12.97 3.49 -26.32
N SER A 89 12.54 2.34 -26.81
CA SER A 89 11.48 1.58 -26.19
C SER A 89 12.14 0.69 -25.17
N GLN A 90 11.96 1.06 -23.91
CA GLN A 90 12.36 0.32 -22.73
C GLN A 90 11.74 -1.08 -22.77
N GLN A 91 12.44 -2.07 -23.33
CA GLN A 91 12.02 -3.45 -23.25
C GLN A 91 13.16 -4.42 -23.59
N MET A 92 14.16 -4.52 -22.71
CA MET A 92 14.85 -5.79 -22.50
C MET A 92 15.63 -5.79 -21.19
N LEU A 93 14.91 -5.92 -20.07
CA LEU A 93 15.46 -6.60 -18.90
C LEU A 93 14.30 -7.22 -18.13
N SER A 94 14.00 -8.48 -18.46
CA SER A 94 13.47 -9.52 -17.55
C SER A 94 12.92 -10.67 -18.38
N SER A 95 13.83 -11.54 -18.82
CA SER A 95 13.51 -12.96 -18.84
C SER A 95 13.27 -13.38 -17.39
N SER A 96 12.08 -13.93 -17.11
CA SER A 96 11.65 -14.58 -15.87
C SER A 96 10.81 -13.74 -14.89
N SER A 97 9.61 -13.31 -15.32
CA SER A 97 8.39 -13.46 -14.49
C SER A 97 7.14 -13.15 -15.31
N VAL A 98 6.13 -13.99 -15.10
CA VAL A 98 4.81 -14.05 -15.71
C VAL A 98 4.21 -12.70 -16.13
N SER A 99 3.78 -12.67 -17.39
CA SER A 99 3.15 -11.62 -18.21
C SER A 99 1.88 -10.98 -17.64
N THR A 100 1.96 -10.32 -16.47
CA THR A 100 0.78 -9.71 -15.81
C THR A 100 0.78 -8.19 -15.82
N GLU A 101 1.84 -7.55 -16.33
CA GLU A 101 2.12 -6.13 -16.05
C GLU A 101 1.61 -5.17 -17.14
N ASN A 102 1.16 -5.69 -18.29
CA ASN A 102 0.75 -4.89 -19.46
C ASN A 102 -0.76 -4.87 -19.73
N TYR A 103 -1.61 -5.52 -18.91
CA TYR A 103 -3.06 -5.56 -19.18
C TYR A 103 -3.75 -4.21 -18.92
N TRP A 104 -3.23 -3.43 -17.95
CA TRP A 104 -3.85 -2.20 -17.47
C TRP A 104 -3.32 -0.92 -18.12
N SER A 105 -2.23 -0.97 -18.89
CA SER A 105 -1.58 0.23 -19.45
C SER A 105 -2.12 0.64 -20.83
N THR A 106 -2.83 -0.24 -21.52
CA THR A 106 -3.34 -0.02 -22.89
C THR A 106 -4.84 0.23 -22.98
N VAL A 107 -5.55 0.21 -21.85
CA VAL A 107 -7.00 0.50 -21.84
C VAL A 107 -7.19 2.02 -21.76
N GLN A 108 -7.51 2.65 -22.88
CA GLN A 108 -7.98 4.04 -22.94
C GLN A 108 -9.51 4.03 -22.89
N ILE A 109 -10.08 3.97 -21.69
CA ILE A 109 -11.54 4.14 -21.51
C ILE A 109 -11.83 5.62 -21.26
N THR A 110 -12.84 6.18 -21.92
CA THR A 110 -13.27 7.56 -21.60
C THR A 110 -14.05 7.57 -20.29
N GLU A 111 -14.16 8.74 -19.66
CA GLU A 111 -14.93 8.89 -18.42
C GLU A 111 -16.41 8.52 -18.64
N GLU A 112 -16.96 8.83 -19.81
CA GLU A 112 -18.33 8.48 -20.18
C GLU A 112 -18.52 6.97 -20.35
N GLU A 113 -17.59 6.28 -21.02
CA GLU A 113 -17.62 4.83 -21.17
C GLU A 113 -17.48 4.11 -19.82
N PHE A 114 -16.67 4.67 -18.92
CA PHE A 114 -16.50 4.15 -17.56
C PHE A 114 -17.78 4.25 -16.74
N TYR A 115 -18.47 5.40 -16.76
CA TYR A 115 -19.76 5.54 -16.08
C TYR A 115 -20.84 4.64 -16.68
N GLN A 116 -20.87 4.48 -18.01
CA GLN A 116 -21.82 3.59 -18.66
C GLN A 116 -21.62 2.14 -18.24
N TYR A 117 -20.38 1.68 -18.11
CA TYR A 117 -20.05 0.33 -17.64
C TYR A 117 -20.50 0.11 -16.19
N LEU A 118 -20.29 1.09 -15.31
CA LEU A 118 -20.75 1.02 -13.92
C LEU A 118 -22.28 1.00 -13.81
N GLU A 119 -22.97 1.78 -14.64
CA GLU A 119 -24.43 1.76 -14.72
C GLU A 119 -24.93 0.38 -15.16
N GLU A 120 -24.34 -0.20 -16.21
CA GLU A 120 -24.72 -1.52 -16.72
C GLU A 120 -24.50 -2.62 -15.66
N GLN A 121 -23.36 -2.62 -14.95
CA GLN A 121 -23.12 -3.57 -13.85
C GLN A 121 -24.12 -3.42 -12.70
N LEU A 122 -24.38 -2.18 -12.26
CA LEU A 122 -25.33 -1.92 -11.17
C LEU A 122 -26.74 -2.39 -11.56
N ILE A 123 -27.13 -2.13 -12.80
CA ILE A 123 -28.41 -2.55 -13.35
C ILE A 123 -28.52 -4.08 -13.38
N ASP A 124 -27.50 -4.78 -13.88
CA ASP A 124 -27.50 -6.26 -13.98
C ASP A 124 -27.59 -6.93 -12.59
N ASP A 125 -26.82 -6.45 -11.62
CA ASP A 125 -26.89 -6.90 -10.22
C ASP A 125 -28.28 -6.67 -9.60
N SER A 126 -28.89 -5.50 -9.87
CA SER A 126 -30.21 -5.17 -9.34
C SER A 126 -31.34 -6.00 -9.96
N TYR A 127 -31.22 -6.37 -11.25
CA TYR A 127 -32.18 -7.24 -11.91
C TYR A 127 -32.11 -8.65 -11.34
N PHE A 128 -30.92 -9.18 -11.08
CA PHE A 128 -30.72 -10.51 -10.50
C PHE A 128 -31.46 -10.65 -9.16
N ASP A 129 -31.34 -9.66 -8.27
CA ASP A 129 -31.99 -9.68 -6.96
C ASP A 129 -33.52 -9.58 -7.06
N MET A 130 -34.04 -8.76 -7.99
CA MET A 130 -35.49 -8.66 -8.25
C MET A 130 -36.09 -9.98 -8.74
N TYR A 131 -35.41 -10.68 -9.65
CA TYR A 131 -35.88 -11.99 -10.11
C TYR A 131 -35.83 -13.03 -8.99
N HIS A 132 -34.76 -13.06 -8.20
CA HIS A 132 -34.65 -14.01 -7.09
C HIS A 132 -35.71 -13.81 -6.01
N GLN A 133 -36.08 -12.57 -5.70
CA GLN A 133 -37.14 -12.27 -4.74
C GLN A 133 -38.52 -12.77 -5.18
N TYR A 134 -38.81 -12.81 -6.49
CA TYR A 134 -40.10 -13.26 -7.02
C TYR A 134 -40.29 -14.78 -7.02
N TYR A 135 -39.21 -15.57 -7.04
CA TYR A 135 -39.29 -17.04 -7.08
C TYR A 135 -39.10 -17.72 -5.72
N LEU A 136 -38.77 -16.98 -4.67
CA LEU A 136 -38.61 -17.50 -3.30
C LEU A 136 -39.77 -17.17 -2.35
N ASN A 137 -40.91 -16.69 -2.86
CA ASN A 137 -42.13 -16.48 -2.07
C ASN A 137 -43.35 -17.18 -2.68
#